data_AF-A0A1H9YK66-F1
#
_entry.id   AF-A0A1H9YK66-F1
#
_cell.length_a   1.000
_cell.length_b   1.000
_cell.length_c   1.000
_cell.angle_alpha   90.00
_cell.angle_beta   90.00
_cell.angle_gamma   90.00
#
_symmetry.space_group_name_H-M   'P 1'
#
loop_
_entity.id
_entity.type
_entity.pdbx_description
1 polymer ?
#
loop_
_entity_poly.entity_id
_entity_poly.type
_entity_poly.pdbx_seq_one_letter_code
_entity_poly.pdbx_strand_id
1 'polypeptide(L)'
;MLETLTNNKLRTEFIDNFKSWELISHNAVTGEKIYFHQMKNGAAFAVKTAMKHIYDGSLKEIVQCYYLLNVNVRYDGTKNVFEVVDGTTFADCVQNKPVLVEFIKEYQRGNVKSIEEPNGQIRFA
;
A
#
# COMPACT_ATOMS: atom_id res chain seq x y z
N MET A 1 -5.47 -7.50 12.86
CA MET A 1 -6.82 -6.87 12.72
C MET A 1 -6.58 -5.38 12.78
N LEU A 2 -7.00 -4.59 11.79
CA LEU A 2 -6.89 -3.13 11.89
C LEU A 2 -7.80 -2.68 13.04
N GLU A 3 -7.20 -2.23 14.14
CA GLU A 3 -7.93 -1.58 15.22
C GLU A 3 -8.72 -0.39 14.64
N THR A 4 -9.78 0.04 15.31
CA THR A 4 -10.60 1.16 14.85
C THR A 4 -9.81 2.47 14.99
N LEU A 5 -8.91 2.74 14.04
CA LEU A 5 -8.16 3.98 13.94
C LEU A 5 -9.15 5.13 13.71
N THR A 6 -9.47 5.87 14.77
CA THR A 6 -10.59 6.84 14.78
C THR A 6 -10.29 8.11 14.00
N ASN A 7 -9.01 8.48 13.86
CA ASN A 7 -8.59 9.73 13.23
C ASN A 7 -7.41 9.52 12.27
N ASN A 8 -7.10 10.54 11.46
CA ASN A 8 -6.03 10.47 10.47
C ASN A 8 -4.65 10.30 11.10
N LYS A 9 -4.42 10.81 12.32
CA LYS A 9 -3.14 10.64 13.01
C LYS A 9 -2.86 9.17 13.32
N LEU A 10 -3.84 8.46 13.87
CA LEU A 10 -3.74 7.02 14.14
C LEU A 10 -3.55 6.19 12.86
N ARG A 11 -4.20 6.57 11.75
CA ARG A 11 -4.01 5.95 10.43
C ARG A 11 -2.60 6.14 9.89
N THR A 12 -2.06 7.35 10.05
CA THR A 12 -0.67 7.65 9.71
C THR A 12 0.30 6.86 10.59
N GLU A 13 0.09 6.83 11.91
CA GLU A 13 0.91 6.08 12.86
C GLU A 13 0.94 4.58 12.56
N PHE A 14 -0.19 3.99 12.14
CA PHE A 14 -0.24 2.61 11.67
C PHE A 14 0.68 2.37 10.46
N ILE A 15 0.65 3.26 9.47
CA ILE A 15 1.53 3.17 8.29
C ILE A 15 2.99 3.41 8.68
N ASP A 16 3.27 4.36 9.58
CA ASP A 16 4.63 4.65 10.04
C ASP A 16 5.23 3.50 10.84
N ASN A 17 4.39 2.70 11.50
CA ASN A 17 4.80 1.47 12.17
C ASN A 17 4.95 0.27 11.22
N PHE A 18 5.17 0.50 9.91
CA PHE A 18 5.33 -0.57 8.91
C PHE A 18 6.45 -1.56 9.23
N LYS A 19 7.45 -1.16 10.03
CA LYS A 19 8.54 -2.05 10.47
C LYS A 19 8.06 -3.18 11.39
N SER A 20 6.87 -3.05 11.98
CA SER A 20 6.21 -4.11 12.75
C SER A 20 5.47 -5.12 11.88
N TRP A 21 5.31 -4.82 10.58
CA TRP A 21 4.66 -5.71 9.63
C TRP A 21 5.61 -6.83 9.18
N GLU A 22 5.08 -7.80 8.45
CA GLU A 22 5.86 -8.93 7.97
C GLU A 22 6.94 -8.47 6.98
N LEU A 23 8.18 -8.92 7.17
CA LEU A 23 9.26 -8.68 6.21
C LEU A 23 9.26 -9.81 5.17
N ILE A 24 8.80 -9.52 3.96
CA ILE A 24 8.65 -10.54 2.89
C ILE A 24 9.84 -10.60 1.93
N SER A 25 10.69 -9.57 1.91
CA SER A 25 11.89 -9.54 1.09
C SER A 25 12.96 -8.66 1.70
N HIS A 26 14.22 -9.10 1.62
CA HIS A 26 15.39 -8.35 2.03
C HIS A 26 16.56 -8.64 1.07
N ASN A 27 17.09 -7.59 0.45
CA ASN A 27 18.31 -7.65 -0.34
C ASN A 27 19.45 -6.99 0.44
N ALA A 28 20.37 -7.79 0.95
CA ALA A 28 21.51 -7.31 1.74
C ALA A 28 22.48 -6.45 0.92
N VAL A 29 22.55 -6.63 -0.41
CA VAL A 29 23.46 -5.86 -1.29
C VAL A 29 22.99 -4.42 -1.45
N THR A 30 21.69 -4.23 -1.69
CA THR A 30 21.10 -2.89 -1.88
C THR A 30 20.55 -2.28 -0.60
N GLY A 31 20.44 -3.08 0.47
CA GLY A 31 19.74 -2.72 1.70
C GLY A 31 18.22 -2.62 1.52
N GLU A 32 17.69 -3.11 0.40
CA GLU A 32 16.26 -3.06 0.10
C GLU A 32 15.48 -4.01 1.00
N LYS A 33 14.37 -3.55 1.57
CA LYS A 33 13.45 -4.34 2.38
C LYS A 33 12.02 -4.06 1.97
N ILE A 34 11.18 -5.09 1.96
CA ILE A 34 9.74 -4.97 1.70
C ILE A 34 8.98 -5.47 2.91
N TYR A 35 8.28 -4.55 3.56
CA TYR A 35 7.38 -4.83 4.67
C TYR A 35 5.95 -4.93 4.14
N PHE A 36 5.18 -5.90 4.61
CA PHE A 36 3.91 -6.30 4.03
C PHE A 36 2.83 -6.52 5.09
N HIS A 37 1.63 -6.00 4.82
CA HIS A 37 0.47 -6.16 5.69
C HIS A 37 -0.76 -6.57 4.89
N GLN A 38 -1.20 -7.81 5.08
CA GLN A 38 -2.43 -8.34 4.49
C GLN A 38 -3.67 -7.90 5.29
N MET A 39 -4.70 -7.45 4.58
CA MET A 39 -6.00 -7.13 5.16
C MET A 39 -7.00 -8.26 4.96
N LYS A 40 -8.03 -8.28 5.82
CA LYS A 40 -9.08 -9.32 5.82
C LYS A 40 -9.90 -9.37 4.53
N ASN A 41 -10.03 -8.24 3.83
CA ASN A 41 -10.80 -8.15 2.59
C ASN A 41 -9.98 -8.48 1.33
N GLY A 42 -8.74 -8.97 1.46
CA GLY A 42 -7.87 -9.31 0.32
C GLY A 42 -6.93 -8.19 -0.12
N ALA A 43 -7.19 -6.94 0.27
CA ALA A 43 -6.26 -5.83 0.05
C ALA A 43 -4.97 -6.02 0.87
N ALA A 44 -3.88 -5.40 0.44
CA ALA A 44 -2.65 -5.38 1.23
C ALA A 44 -1.90 -4.06 1.08
N PHE A 45 -1.04 -3.78 2.06
CA PHE A 45 -0.07 -2.70 1.99
C PHE A 45 1.33 -3.29 1.84
N ALA A 46 2.17 -2.62 1.06
CA ALA A 46 3.60 -2.85 1.12
C ALA A 46 4.37 -1.54 1.30
N VAL A 47 5.42 -1.56 2.12
CA VAL A 47 6.39 -0.48 2.23
C VAL A 47 7.75 -1.01 1.84
N LYS A 48 8.26 -0.51 0.71
CA LYS A 48 9.62 -0.77 0.27
C LYS A 48 10.53 0.31 0.85
N THR A 49 11.58 -0.10 1.52
CA THR A 49 12.65 0.78 1.98
C THR A 49 13.92 0.45 1.23
N ALA A 50 14.62 1.45 0.68
CA ALA A 50 15.91 1.24 0.03
C ALA A 50 16.84 2.41 0.30
N MET A 51 18.15 2.16 0.27
CA MET A 51 19.14 3.24 0.28
C MET A 51 19.18 3.89 -1.11
N LYS A 52 18.96 5.20 -1.15
CA LYS A 52 19.08 5.98 -2.39
C LYS A 52 20.26 6.94 -2.28
N HIS A 53 21.03 7.04 -3.36
CA HIS A 53 22.00 8.11 -3.54
C HIS A 53 21.25 9.42 -3.82
N ILE A 54 21.50 10.45 -3.02
CA ILE A 54 21.03 11.80 -3.34
C ILE A 54 21.99 12.47 -4.33
N TYR A 55 21.44 13.39 -5.13
CA TYR A 55 22.11 14.02 -6.28
C TYR A 55 23.43 14.74 -5.92
N ASP A 56 23.54 15.23 -4.69
CA ASP A 56 24.74 15.93 -4.21
C ASP A 56 25.84 15.00 -3.66
N GLY A 57 25.65 13.68 -3.73
CA GLY A 57 26.61 12.67 -3.30
C GLY A 57 26.84 12.60 -1.79
N SER A 58 26.13 13.39 -0.99
CA SER A 58 26.47 13.59 0.42
C SER A 58 25.79 12.61 1.38
N LEU A 59 24.72 11.91 0.99
CA LEU A 59 24.02 10.96 1.86
C LEU A 59 23.45 9.73 1.11
N LYS A 60 23.33 8.62 1.86
CA LYS A 60 22.42 7.52 1.55
C LYS A 60 21.16 7.73 2.39
N GLU A 61 20.05 8.14 1.79
CA GLU A 61 18.78 8.23 2.52
C GLU A 61 18.00 6.91 2.40
N ILE A 62 17.31 6.51 3.46
CA ILE A 62 16.31 5.43 3.38
C ILE A 62 15.04 6.02 2.79
N VAL A 63 14.82 5.79 1.50
CA VAL A 63 13.58 6.19 0.83
C VAL A 63 12.50 5.16 1.16
N GLN A 64 11.29 5.63 1.39
CA GLN A 64 10.10 4.81 1.61
C GLN A 64 9.16 4.94 0.41
N CYS A 65 8.84 3.82 -0.22
CA CYS A 65 7.83 3.73 -1.27
C CYS A 65 6.65 2.93 -0.73
N TYR A 66 5.46 3.51 -0.78
CA TYR A 66 4.23 2.89 -0.30
C TYR A 66 3.46 2.30 -1.47
N TYR A 67 2.85 1.14 -1.25
CA TYR A 67 2.05 0.45 -2.26
C TYR A 67 0.76 -0.05 -1.64
N LEU A 68 -0.31 0.06 -2.42
CA LEU A 68 -1.54 -0.71 -2.23
C LEU A 68 -1.49 -1.89 -3.20
N LEU A 69 -1.75 -3.08 -2.68
CA LEU A 69 -1.77 -4.32 -3.45
C LEU A 69 -3.20 -4.83 -3.50
N ASN A 70 -3.55 -5.45 -4.63
CA ASN A 70 -4.89 -5.98 -4.89
C ASN A 70 -5.98 -4.90 -4.80
N VAL A 71 -5.63 -3.65 -5.08
CA VAL A 71 -6.57 -2.53 -5.02
C VAL A 71 -6.40 -1.67 -6.27
N ASN A 72 -7.48 -1.55 -7.03
CA ASN A 72 -7.60 -0.51 -8.04
C ASN A 72 -7.93 0.81 -7.35
N VAL A 73 -7.13 1.84 -7.66
CA VAL A 73 -7.37 3.21 -7.23
C VAL A 73 -7.79 4.01 -8.45
N ARG A 74 -9.02 4.52 -8.45
CA ARG A 74 -9.54 5.39 -9.52
C ARG A 74 -10.06 6.69 -8.95
N TYR A 75 -9.96 7.77 -9.71
CA TYR A 75 -10.58 9.04 -9.35
C TYR A 75 -11.94 9.17 -10.05
N ASP A 76 -13.01 9.43 -9.29
CA ASP A 76 -14.37 9.53 -9.84
C ASP A 76 -14.80 10.96 -10.23
N GLY A 77 -13.90 11.93 -10.14
CA GLY A 77 -14.18 13.35 -10.31
C GLY A 77 -14.23 14.12 -8.98
N THR A 78 -14.41 13.45 -7.85
CA THR A 78 -14.51 14.07 -6.52
C THR A 78 -13.55 13.50 -5.48
N LYS A 79 -13.31 12.19 -5.51
CA LYS A 79 -12.45 11.50 -4.55
C LYS A 79 -11.83 10.24 -5.18
N ASN A 80 -10.91 9.64 -4.43
CA ASN A 80 -10.42 8.31 -4.75
C ASN A 80 -11.49 7.26 -4.42
N VAL A 81 -11.69 6.34 -5.35
CA VAL A 81 -12.52 5.15 -5.19
C VAL A 81 -11.58 3.95 -5.23
N PHE A 82 -11.78 3.06 -4.26
CA PHE A 82 -10.93 1.91 -4.03
C PHE A 82 -11.73 0.63 -4.20
N GLU A 83 -11.23 -0.25 -5.05
CA GLU A 83 -11.86 -1.51 -5.39
C GLU A 83 -10.85 -2.63 -5.21
N VAL A 84 -11.15 -3.60 -4.34
CA VAL A 84 -10.30 -4.77 -4.17
C VAL A 84 -10.51 -5.70 -5.35
N VAL A 85 -9.42 -6.10 -5.99
CA VAL A 85 -9.42 -7.05 -7.10
C VAL A 85 -8.81 -8.37 -6.66
N ASP A 86 -9.22 -9.45 -7.30
CA ASP A 86 -8.62 -10.78 -7.07
C ASP A 86 -7.20 -10.84 -7.66
N GLY A 87 -6.30 -11.57 -7.01
CA GLY A 87 -4.89 -11.72 -7.39
C GLY A 87 -3.89 -11.29 -6.31
N THR A 88 -2.62 -11.23 -6.70
CA THR A 88 -1.51 -10.69 -5.87
C THR A 88 -0.62 -9.84 -6.75
N THR A 89 -1.11 -8.65 -7.09
CA THR A 89 -0.39 -7.71 -7.96
C THR A 89 -0.12 -6.40 -7.22
N PHE A 90 1.08 -5.86 -7.45
CA PHE A 90 1.36 -4.48 -7.08
C PHE A 90 0.51 -3.56 -7.95
N ALA A 91 -0.11 -2.54 -7.35
CA ALA A 91 -0.61 -1.42 -8.15
C ALA A 91 0.56 -0.85 -8.97
N ASP A 92 0.27 -0.44 -10.22
CA ASP A 92 1.27 0.05 -11.17
C ASP A 92 2.12 1.22 -10.63
N CYS A 93 1.59 1.96 -9.65
CA CYS A 93 2.21 3.17 -9.13
C CYS A 93 2.46 3.12 -7.61
N VAL A 94 3.60 3.70 -7.22
CA VAL A 94 3.88 4.11 -5.84
C VAL A 94 2.80 5.08 -5.39
N GLN A 95 2.27 4.86 -4.20
CA GLN A 95 1.23 5.69 -3.60
C GLN A 95 1.85 6.70 -2.62
N ASN A 96 1.21 7.86 -2.50
CA ASN A 96 1.53 8.78 -1.42
C ASN A 96 0.88 8.31 -0.12
N LYS A 97 1.53 8.54 1.02
CA LYS A 97 1.01 8.18 2.35
C LYS A 97 -0.43 8.67 2.60
N PRO A 98 -0.84 9.90 2.19
CA PRO A 98 -2.24 10.34 2.32
C PRO A 98 -3.26 9.45 1.59
N VAL A 99 -2.90 8.84 0.45
CA VAL A 99 -3.79 7.92 -0.28
C VAL A 99 -4.02 6.65 0.53
N LEU A 100 -2.97 6.12 1.19
CA LEU A 100 -3.13 4.98 2.10
C LEU A 100 -4.02 5.33 3.30
N VAL A 101 -3.88 6.53 3.87
CA VAL A 101 -4.75 7.01 4.95
C VAL A 101 -6.21 7.11 4.50
N GLU A 102 -6.45 7.62 3.29
CA GLU A 102 -7.79 7.69 2.68
C GLU A 102 -8.36 6.29 2.45
N PHE A 103 -7.57 5.36 1.93
CA PHE A 103 -7.97 3.97 1.76
C PHE A 103 -8.37 3.33 3.10
N ILE A 104 -7.56 3.47 4.16
CA ILE A 104 -7.89 2.94 5.50
C ILE A 104 -9.21 3.54 6.00
N LYS A 105 -9.43 4.84 5.77
CA LYS A 105 -10.65 5.54 6.16
C LYS A 105 -11.88 5.00 5.42
N GLU A 106 -11.80 4.83 4.11
CA GLU A 106 -12.90 4.29 3.32
C GLU A 106 -13.13 2.80 3.62
N TYR A 107 -12.07 2.04 3.92
CA TYR A 107 -12.15 0.64 4.36
C TYR A 107 -12.93 0.52 5.67
N GLN A 108 -12.59 1.34 6.67
CA GLN A 108 -13.28 1.37 7.97
C GLN A 108 -14.74 1.84 7.86
N ARG A 109 -15.08 2.60 6.82
CA ARG A 109 -16.46 3.01 6.51
C ARG A 109 -17.26 1.96 5.74
N GLY A 110 -16.62 0.87 5.29
CA GLY A 110 -17.26 -0.15 4.46
C GLY A 110 -17.46 0.28 3.00
N ASN A 111 -16.76 1.31 2.54
CA ASN A 111 -16.88 1.82 1.16
C ASN A 111 -15.96 1.12 0.16
N VAL A 112 -14.98 0.35 0.65
CA VAL A 112 -14.07 -0.45 -0.16
C VAL A 112 -14.77 -1.77 -0.51
N LYS A 113 -15.11 -1.93 -1.78
CA LYS A 113 -15.81 -3.13 -2.28
C LYS A 113 -14.81 -4.13 -2.84
N SER A 114 -15.07 -5.42 -2.64
CA SER A 114 -14.42 -6.49 -3.40
C SER A 114 -15.14 -6.67 -4.72
N ILE A 115 -14.38 -6.67 -5.81
CA ILE A 115 -14.86 -7.12 -7.11
C ILE A 115 -14.45 -8.58 -7.22
N GLU A 116 -15.43 -9.49 -7.20
CA GLU A 116 -15.21 -10.82 -7.75
C GLU A 116 -15.13 -10.64 -9.26
N GLU A 117 -13.97 -10.89 -9.87
CA GLU A 117 -13.90 -10.88 -11.33
C GLU A 117 -14.86 -11.95 -11.87
N PRO A 118 -15.78 -11.60 -12.79
CA PRO A 118 -16.68 -12.59 -13.39
C PRO A 118 -15.91 -13.45 -14.38
N ASN A 119 -15.12 -14.41 -13.86
CA ASN A 119 -14.26 -15.37 -14.54
C ASN A 119 -12.82 -14.87 -14.68
N GLY A 120 -11.91 -15.43 -13.87
CA GLY A 120 -10.49 -15.06 -13.73
C GLY A 120 -9.67 -15.11 -15.03
N GLN A 121 -9.88 -14.11 -15.87
CA GLN A 121 -9.18 -13.93 -17.13
C GLN A 121 -8.43 -12.61 -17.07
N ILE A 122 -7.15 -12.70 -16.66
CA ILE A 122 -6.19 -11.61 -16.74
C ILE A 122 -6.06 -11.23 -18.22
N ARG A 123 -6.65 -10.10 -18.62
CA ARG A 123 -6.41 -9.49 -19.93
C ARG A 123 -5.11 -8.69 -19.85
N PHE A 124 -4.03 -9.27 -20.35
CA PHE A 124 -2.89 -8.48 -20.80
C PHE A 124 -3.27 -7.86 -22.15
N ALA A 125 -3.27 -6.53 -22.23
CA ALA A 125 -3.25 -5.80 -23.49
C ALA A 125 -1.80 -5.61 -23.94
#